data_AF-A0A420Y8X2-F1
#
_entry.id   AF-A0A420Y8X2-F1
#
_cell.length_a   1.000
_cell.length_b   1.000
_cell.length_c   1.000
_cell.angle_alpha   90.00
_cell.angle_beta   90.00
_cell.angle_gamma   90.00
#
_symmetry.space_group_name_H-M   'P 1'
#
loop_
_entity.id
_entity.type
_entity.pdbx_description
1 polymer ?
#
loop_
_entity_poly.entity_id
_entity_poly.type
_entity_poly.pdbx_seq_one_letter_code
_entity_poly.pdbx_strand_id
1 'polypeptide(L)'
;MATSTPTKANRFSSYTNASTGSGSRDAGEKRDMWSSMLESVASGKRLPEKNLLVLGGTVESQRDFLEALSNQAQRRTSDRGSKLPPVANSFALGYTYYDVLDADQEDIIARTSLYTLTNPSPSFSNLLQPLLTPQSIPNTLIVILLDWSQPWAWMRQLREWILLLRTVLVSLSHEAKEKMEEVMLSWRDRGRQGGTNLDGSGAAASSEGDVALPLGPGEWEDALGLPLCVVCQNAEQMEVLEKTQGWKEEEFDVVLQFMRTVLLKHGASLIYTNPTMFPQMQSLIHASLGIHSLLKRNPLTPDVINREKILVPPNWDSWGKIRVLREGFDVELVSQGWSIDLDQPLGQPHVNETGGDQGAHGGAEDENEDPEGSAVHLYETNVQDPTSNALFQASRANHSTKLEVETVDTQSFLAEQLKYLELLKQKNEQEKAAKSAGTRKADGESGLYTTGRADAGSGNAGGLDQHIGPVQFNMGGIQVDADDMVQRLKDRQTYGSSPEPMSPEPDQDVVDLDPKMDTDNMQQFFQSLMQRGGR
;
A
#
# COMPACT_ATOMS: atom_id res chain seq x y z
N MET A 1 -16.75 65.46 -5.84
CA MET A 1 -15.82 64.38 -6.26
C MET A 1 -15.86 63.34 -5.14
N ALA A 2 -16.78 62.37 -5.07
CA ALA A 2 -17.31 61.44 -6.07
C ALA A 2 -16.21 60.56 -6.68
N THR A 3 -15.95 59.41 -6.06
CA THR A 3 -15.78 58.11 -6.75
C THR A 3 -16.23 57.00 -5.81
N SER A 4 -17.15 56.19 -6.32
CA SER A 4 -17.97 55.21 -5.63
C SER A 4 -17.75 53.81 -6.21
N THR A 5 -17.95 52.79 -5.35
CA THR A 5 -18.43 51.40 -5.63
C THR A 5 -17.51 50.40 -6.36
N PRO A 6 -17.77 49.06 -6.28
CA PRO A 6 -18.77 48.32 -5.48
C PRO A 6 -18.28 47.02 -4.79
N THR A 7 -18.84 46.71 -3.62
CA THR A 7 -19.05 45.33 -3.14
C THR A 7 -20.27 44.72 -3.87
N LYS A 8 -20.07 43.57 -4.53
CA LYS A 8 -21.15 42.79 -5.16
C LYS A 8 -21.75 41.81 -4.15
N ALA A 9 -22.98 42.09 -3.72
CA ALA A 9 -23.87 41.11 -3.10
C ALA A 9 -24.48 40.21 -4.18
N ASN A 10 -24.40 38.89 -3.98
CA ASN A 10 -25.03 37.91 -4.86
C ASN A 10 -26.52 37.76 -4.53
N ARG A 11 -27.30 38.24 -5.49
CA ARG A 11 -28.71 38.01 -5.85
C ARG A 11 -29.38 36.76 -5.26
N PHE A 12 -30.42 36.97 -4.47
CA PHE A 12 -31.61 36.11 -4.49
C PHE A 12 -32.66 36.71 -5.44
N SER A 13 -33.22 35.85 -6.28
CA SER A 13 -34.19 36.18 -7.33
C SER A 13 -35.54 36.59 -6.73
N SER A 14 -36.03 37.77 -7.11
CA SER A 14 -37.36 38.28 -6.78
C SER A 14 -38.13 38.56 -8.08
N TYR A 15 -38.96 37.59 -8.49
CA TYR A 15 -40.12 37.75 -9.37
C TYR A 15 -41.10 36.65 -8.91
N THR A 16 -42.39 36.82 -8.70
CA THR A 16 -43.39 37.90 -8.77
C THR A 16 -44.63 37.24 -8.15
N ASN A 17 -45.37 37.91 -7.28
CA ASN A 17 -46.80 37.62 -7.18
C ASN A 17 -47.57 38.92 -7.04
N ALA A 18 -48.31 39.21 -8.10
CA ALA A 18 -49.23 40.33 -8.20
C ALA A 18 -50.44 40.11 -7.29
N SER A 19 -51.01 41.25 -6.92
CA SER A 19 -52.12 41.50 -6.01
C SER A 19 -53.43 40.75 -6.30
N THR A 20 -54.05 40.22 -5.24
CA THR A 20 -55.47 40.34 -4.88
C THR A 20 -55.52 40.19 -3.34
N GLY A 21 -56.07 41.13 -2.56
CA GLY A 21 -57.50 41.38 -2.43
C GLY A 21 -58.03 40.68 -1.16
N SER A 22 -58.14 41.43 -0.06
CA SER A 22 -59.08 41.23 1.06
C SER A 22 -59.15 39.84 1.73
N GLY A 23 -58.60 39.77 2.95
CA GLY A 23 -59.17 38.98 4.05
C GLY A 23 -58.64 37.56 4.20
N SER A 24 -57.60 37.36 5.01
CA SER A 24 -57.41 36.11 5.75
C SER A 24 -56.30 36.26 6.79
N ARG A 25 -56.66 36.44 8.07
CA ARG A 25 -55.74 36.20 9.20
C ARG A 25 -55.33 34.71 9.28
N ASP A 26 -56.08 33.82 8.62
CA ASP A 26 -55.86 32.38 8.50
C ASP A 26 -54.76 31.97 7.50
N ALA A 27 -54.37 32.82 6.55
CA ALA A 27 -53.39 32.46 5.52
C ALA A 27 -51.94 32.50 6.02
N GLY A 28 -51.65 33.35 7.01
CA GLY A 28 -50.36 33.39 7.71
C GLY A 28 -50.17 32.17 8.61
N GLU A 29 -51.19 31.83 9.42
CA GLU A 29 -51.18 30.63 10.26
C GLU A 29 -51.10 29.35 9.43
N LYS A 30 -51.80 29.26 8.29
CA LYS A 30 -51.63 28.12 7.38
C LYS A 30 -50.22 28.03 6.82
N ARG A 31 -49.60 29.14 6.45
CA ARG A 31 -48.22 29.14 5.92
C ARG A 31 -47.19 28.74 6.99
N ASP A 32 -47.43 29.12 8.25
CA ASP A 32 -46.65 28.66 9.41
C ASP A 32 -46.92 27.19 9.79
N MET A 33 -48.14 26.70 9.59
CA MET A 33 -48.44 25.27 9.70
C MET A 33 -47.76 24.47 8.58
N TRP A 34 -47.75 24.96 7.34
CA TRP A 34 -47.05 24.29 6.24
C TRP A 34 -45.54 24.36 6.37
N SER A 35 -44.96 25.46 6.88
CA SER A 35 -43.53 25.53 7.18
C SER A 35 -43.16 24.66 8.37
N SER A 36 -43.92 24.66 9.47
CA SER A 36 -43.66 23.76 10.61
C SER A 36 -43.91 22.29 10.27
N MET A 37 -44.83 21.97 9.36
CA MET A 37 -45.06 20.61 8.89
C MET A 37 -44.00 20.18 7.88
N LEU A 38 -43.50 21.08 7.02
CA LEU A 38 -42.34 20.82 6.17
C LEU A 38 -41.04 20.74 6.99
N GLU A 39 -40.88 21.54 8.03
CA GLU A 39 -39.76 21.47 8.99
C GLU A 39 -39.87 20.17 9.81
N SER A 40 -41.07 19.77 10.24
CA SER A 40 -41.32 18.51 10.95
C SER A 40 -41.15 17.28 10.05
N VAL A 41 -41.37 17.40 8.74
CA VAL A 41 -41.15 16.33 7.75
C VAL A 41 -39.70 16.31 7.27
N ALA A 42 -39.04 17.47 7.17
CA ALA A 42 -37.60 17.59 6.91
C ALA A 42 -36.76 17.20 8.14
N SER A 43 -37.27 17.41 9.35
CA SER A 43 -36.77 16.87 10.61
C SER A 43 -37.26 15.43 10.85
N GLY A 44 -38.13 14.91 9.99
CA GLY A 44 -38.62 13.54 10.03
C GLY A 44 -37.48 12.58 9.77
N LYS A 45 -36.98 11.94 10.85
CA LYS A 45 -35.89 10.94 10.88
C LYS A 45 -34.76 11.23 9.88
N ARG A 46 -34.15 12.42 9.89
CA ARG A 46 -32.81 12.56 9.30
C ARG A 46 -31.87 11.72 10.14
N LEU A 47 -31.46 10.58 9.60
CA LEU A 47 -30.55 9.66 10.28
C LEU A 47 -29.27 10.41 10.67
N PRO A 48 -28.75 10.23 11.89
CA PRO A 48 -27.46 10.78 12.28
C PRO A 48 -26.38 10.36 11.28
N GLU A 49 -25.73 11.34 10.66
CA GLU A 49 -24.63 11.12 9.72
C GLU A 49 -23.31 11.11 10.48
N LYS A 50 -22.54 10.04 10.31
CA LYS A 50 -21.24 9.81 10.95
C LYS A 50 -20.19 9.54 9.89
N ASN A 51 -18.96 9.99 10.09
CA ASN A 51 -17.90 9.91 9.10
C ASN A 51 -16.72 9.09 9.63
N LEU A 52 -16.23 8.17 8.81
CA LEU A 52 -14.98 7.45 9.03
C LEU A 52 -13.98 7.87 7.97
N LEU A 53 -12.83 8.37 8.42
CA LEU A 53 -11.68 8.58 7.55
C LEU A 53 -10.73 7.39 7.72
N VAL A 54 -10.77 6.45 6.77
CA VAL A 54 -9.98 5.21 6.79
C VAL A 54 -8.70 5.41 5.97
N LEU A 55 -7.56 5.27 6.62
CA LEU A 55 -6.24 5.56 6.08
C LEU A 55 -5.38 4.30 6.11
N GLY A 56 -4.60 4.06 5.07
CA GLY A 56 -3.69 2.93 4.98
C GLY A 56 -4.35 1.63 4.51
N GLY A 57 -3.63 0.52 4.70
CA GLY A 57 -4.01 -0.79 4.18
C GLY A 57 -3.95 -0.88 2.64
N THR A 58 -4.38 -2.02 2.11
CA THR A 58 -4.64 -2.26 0.70
C THR A 58 -6.13 -2.13 0.38
N VAL A 59 -6.48 -2.07 -0.91
CA VAL A 59 -7.88 -2.06 -1.37
C VAL A 59 -8.65 -3.30 -0.86
N GLU A 60 -7.98 -4.44 -0.72
CA GLU A 60 -8.56 -5.67 -0.18
C GLU A 60 -8.78 -5.55 1.32
N SER A 61 -7.75 -5.17 2.08
CA SER A 61 -7.86 -5.02 3.53
C SER A 61 -8.90 -3.97 3.97
N GLN A 62 -9.10 -2.90 3.18
CA GLN A 62 -10.14 -1.90 3.43
C GLN A 62 -11.55 -2.45 3.17
N ARG A 63 -11.70 -3.36 2.20
CA ARG A 63 -12.96 -4.07 1.96
C ARG A 63 -13.24 -5.07 3.08
N ASP A 64 -12.22 -5.80 3.53
CA ASP A 64 -12.34 -6.74 4.63
C ASP A 64 -12.69 -6.02 5.94
N PHE A 65 -12.06 -4.87 6.19
CA PHE A 65 -12.41 -3.97 7.29
C PHE A 65 -13.89 -3.54 7.22
N LEU A 66 -14.37 -3.12 6.04
CA LEU A 66 -15.77 -2.74 5.85
C LEU A 66 -16.74 -3.92 6.05
N GLU A 67 -16.42 -5.11 5.55
CA GLU A 67 -17.26 -6.32 5.73
C GLU A 67 -17.32 -6.70 7.22
N ALA A 68 -16.18 -6.67 7.92
CA ALA A 68 -16.08 -6.92 9.35
C ALA A 68 -16.87 -5.89 10.18
N LEU A 69 -16.82 -4.61 9.80
CA LEU A 69 -17.49 -3.51 10.51
C LEU A 69 -19.02 -3.49 10.29
N SER A 70 -19.48 -3.85 9.08
CA SER A 70 -20.90 -3.76 8.68
C SER A 70 -21.76 -4.98 9.06
N ASN A 71 -21.19 -5.96 9.77
CA ASN A 71 -21.89 -7.14 10.32
C ASN A 71 -22.59 -8.03 9.26
N GLN A 72 -22.10 -8.04 8.01
CA GLN A 72 -22.74 -8.80 6.92
C GLN A 72 -22.74 -10.32 7.13
N ALA A 73 -21.85 -10.86 7.98
CA ALA A 73 -21.83 -12.29 8.30
C ALA A 73 -23.16 -12.78 8.90
N GLN A 74 -23.89 -11.93 9.64
CA GLN A 74 -25.22 -12.23 10.18
C GLN A 74 -26.35 -12.08 9.13
N ARG A 75 -26.13 -11.31 8.05
CA ARG A 75 -27.12 -11.07 6.98
C ARG A 75 -27.23 -12.20 5.94
N ARG A 76 -26.22 -13.08 5.84
CA ARG A 76 -26.19 -14.14 4.80
C ARG A 76 -27.34 -15.16 4.91
N THR A 77 -28.10 -15.15 5.99
CA THR A 77 -29.25 -16.04 6.20
C THR A 77 -30.60 -15.43 5.78
N SER A 78 -30.73 -14.11 5.59
CA SER A 78 -32.06 -13.49 5.45
C SER A 78 -32.29 -12.61 4.22
N ASP A 79 -31.28 -12.04 3.55
CA ASP A 79 -31.58 -11.11 2.45
C ASP A 79 -30.53 -11.07 1.33
N ARG A 80 -30.92 -11.47 0.12
CA ARG A 80 -30.06 -11.54 -1.07
C ARG A 80 -29.86 -10.19 -1.78
N GLY A 81 -30.38 -9.09 -1.23
CA GLY A 81 -30.47 -7.79 -1.93
C GLY A 81 -29.49 -6.69 -1.53
N SER A 82 -28.90 -6.70 -0.33
CA SER A 82 -28.10 -5.57 0.20
C SER A 82 -26.59 -5.80 0.04
N LYS A 83 -26.08 -5.68 -1.19
CA LYS A 83 -24.61 -5.62 -1.42
C LYS A 83 -24.11 -4.23 -1.06
N LEU A 84 -23.03 -4.14 -0.27
CA LEU A 84 -22.35 -2.87 0.00
C LEU A 84 -21.92 -2.21 -1.31
N PRO A 85 -22.00 -0.87 -1.42
CA PRO A 85 -21.44 -0.17 -2.56
C PRO A 85 -19.94 -0.51 -2.70
N PRO A 86 -19.46 -0.80 -3.93
CA PRO A 86 -18.06 -1.14 -4.14
C PRO A 86 -17.17 0.03 -3.72
N VAL A 87 -16.08 -0.29 -3.04
CA VAL A 87 -15.05 0.70 -2.67
C VAL A 87 -14.23 1.05 -3.92
N ALA A 88 -14.29 2.32 -4.33
CA ALA A 88 -13.62 2.85 -5.52
C ALA A 88 -12.38 3.68 -5.16
N ASN A 89 -11.21 3.04 -5.09
CA ASN A 89 -9.95 3.65 -4.60
C ASN A 89 -8.92 4.00 -5.69
N SER A 90 -9.25 3.90 -6.97
CA SER A 90 -8.23 3.87 -8.03
C SER A 90 -7.68 5.25 -8.43
N PHE A 91 -8.45 6.33 -8.32
CA PHE A 91 -8.06 7.65 -8.85
C PHE A 91 -8.50 8.85 -8.01
N ALA A 92 -9.21 8.62 -6.90
CA ALA A 92 -9.72 9.64 -6.00
C ALA A 92 -9.84 9.07 -4.60
N LEU A 93 -10.25 9.92 -3.65
CA LEU A 93 -10.71 9.46 -2.35
C LEU A 93 -11.85 8.44 -2.54
N GLY A 94 -11.67 7.24 -2.02
CA GLY A 94 -12.73 6.25 -2.08
C GLY A 94 -13.87 6.62 -1.16
N TYR A 95 -15.09 6.27 -1.56
CA TYR A 95 -16.29 6.56 -0.80
C TYR A 95 -17.21 5.35 -0.79
N THR A 96 -17.73 5.02 0.39
CA THR A 96 -18.83 4.07 0.57
C THR A 96 -19.60 4.45 1.83
N TYR A 97 -20.72 3.79 2.09
CA TYR A 97 -21.50 4.02 3.30
C TYR A 97 -22.22 2.74 3.71
N TYR A 98 -22.58 2.66 4.99
CA TYR A 98 -23.48 1.65 5.48
C TYR A 98 -24.40 2.20 6.57
N ASP A 99 -25.57 1.60 6.67
CA ASP A 99 -26.54 1.90 7.71
C ASP A 99 -26.29 1.00 8.92
N VAL A 100 -26.16 1.62 10.09
CA VAL A 100 -25.99 0.94 11.37
C VAL A 100 -27.37 0.63 11.92
N LEU A 101 -27.62 -0.65 12.23
CA LEU A 101 -28.86 -1.12 12.83
C LEU A 101 -28.73 -1.19 14.35
N ASP A 102 -29.85 -1.04 15.06
CA ASP A 102 -29.92 -1.30 16.50
C ASP A 102 -29.76 -2.81 16.78
N ALA A 103 -29.69 -3.18 18.07
CA ALA A 103 -29.36 -4.54 18.51
C ALA A 103 -30.41 -5.61 18.10
N ASP A 104 -31.64 -5.21 17.81
CA ASP A 104 -32.71 -6.07 17.28
C ASP A 104 -32.69 -6.21 15.75
N GLN A 105 -31.81 -5.47 15.08
CA GLN A 105 -31.67 -5.39 13.62
C GLN A 105 -32.89 -4.81 12.88
N GLU A 106 -33.80 -4.14 13.57
CA GLU A 106 -35.03 -3.57 12.96
C GLU A 106 -34.85 -2.10 12.61
N ASP A 107 -34.37 -1.28 13.55
CA ASP A 107 -34.25 0.16 13.40
C ASP A 107 -32.85 0.60 12.94
N ILE A 108 -32.79 1.55 11.99
CA ILE A 108 -31.54 2.21 11.60
C ILE A 108 -31.24 3.34 12.60
N ILE A 109 -30.11 3.25 13.30
CA ILE A 109 -29.71 4.22 14.33
C ILE A 109 -28.81 5.33 13.80
N ALA A 110 -28.01 5.05 12.77
CA ALA A 110 -27.11 6.02 12.15
C ALA A 110 -26.70 5.58 10.74
N ARG A 111 -26.29 6.54 9.91
CA ARG A 111 -25.61 6.28 8.64
C ARG A 111 -24.13 6.62 8.78
N THR A 112 -23.26 5.66 8.51
CA THR A 112 -21.81 5.86 8.56
C THR A 112 -21.26 5.94 7.14
N SER A 113 -20.74 7.10 6.78
CA SER A 113 -20.00 7.37 5.55
C SER A 113 -18.52 7.07 5.75
N LEU A 114 -17.91 6.36 4.80
CA LEU A 114 -16.49 6.00 4.84
C LEU A 114 -15.78 6.66 3.69
N TYR A 115 -14.69 7.35 4.03
CA TYR A 115 -13.76 7.98 3.11
C TYR A 115 -12.43 7.24 3.21
N THR A 116 -11.98 6.62 2.13
CA THR A 116 -10.83 5.71 2.13
C THR A 116 -9.65 6.28 1.36
N LEU A 117 -8.46 6.21 1.94
CA LEU A 117 -7.20 6.62 1.33
C LEU A 117 -6.10 5.59 1.61
N THR A 118 -5.57 4.99 0.54
CA THR A 118 -4.58 3.90 0.65
C THR A 118 -3.17 4.40 0.97
N ASN A 119 -2.75 5.52 0.37
CA ASN A 119 -1.37 6.02 0.45
C ASN A 119 -1.31 7.42 1.05
N PRO A 120 -0.30 7.74 1.89
CA PRO A 120 -0.15 9.05 2.52
C PRO A 120 0.42 10.10 1.55
N SER A 121 -0.20 10.24 0.37
CA SER A 121 0.24 11.22 -0.63
C SER A 121 -0.31 12.62 -0.31
N PRO A 122 0.55 13.66 -0.27
CA PRO A 122 0.12 15.04 -0.04
C PRO A 122 -0.93 15.53 -1.05
N SER A 123 -1.01 14.93 -2.24
CA SER A 123 -2.02 15.29 -3.26
C SER A 123 -3.46 15.10 -2.77
N PHE A 124 -3.69 14.19 -1.81
CA PHE A 124 -5.00 13.93 -1.23
C PHE A 124 -5.38 14.87 -0.08
N SER A 125 -4.45 15.67 0.44
CA SER A 125 -4.72 16.65 1.52
C SER A 125 -5.86 17.61 1.16
N ASN A 126 -5.85 18.12 -0.08
CA ASN A 126 -6.89 19.01 -0.62
C ASN A 126 -8.26 18.33 -0.77
N LEU A 127 -8.31 17.00 -0.81
CA LEU A 127 -9.56 16.23 -0.88
C LEU A 127 -10.17 15.99 0.50
N LEU A 128 -9.34 16.01 1.55
CA LEU A 128 -9.79 15.85 2.94
C LEU A 128 -10.34 17.15 3.52
N GLN A 129 -9.78 18.30 3.15
CA GLN A 129 -10.20 19.61 3.68
C GLN A 129 -11.71 19.88 3.53
N PRO A 130 -12.37 19.64 2.38
CA PRO A 130 -13.81 19.88 2.23
C PRO A 130 -14.71 18.96 3.08
N LEU A 131 -14.19 17.82 3.55
CA LEU A 131 -14.94 16.85 4.35
C LEU A 131 -15.01 17.24 5.82
N LEU A 132 -14.06 18.07 6.27
CA LEU A 132 -13.89 18.48 7.67
C LEU A 132 -14.46 19.88 7.88
N THR A 133 -15.79 19.95 7.96
CA THR A 133 -16.53 21.17 8.26
C THR A 133 -16.83 21.26 9.76
N PRO A 134 -17.17 22.45 10.29
CA PRO A 134 -17.59 22.60 11.69
C PRO A 134 -18.73 21.66 12.10
N GLN A 135 -19.61 21.26 11.16
CA GLN A 135 -20.70 20.33 11.44
C GLN A 135 -20.27 18.85 11.39
N SER A 136 -19.29 18.51 10.54
CA SER A 136 -18.84 17.12 10.38
C SER A 136 -17.78 16.71 11.40
N ILE A 137 -16.98 17.65 11.90
CA ILE A 137 -15.88 17.41 12.86
C ILE A 137 -16.33 16.65 14.12
N PRO A 138 -17.42 17.03 14.82
CA PRO A 138 -17.90 16.27 15.99
C PRO A 138 -18.37 14.85 15.69
N ASN A 139 -18.58 14.53 14.41
CA ASN A 139 -19.12 13.27 13.91
C ASN A 139 -18.09 12.47 13.11
N THR A 140 -16.81 12.84 13.15
CA THR A 140 -15.74 12.19 12.38
C THR A 140 -14.78 11.41 13.28
N LEU A 141 -14.47 10.17 12.89
CA LEU A 141 -13.42 9.34 13.49
C LEU A 141 -12.37 9.00 12.44
N ILE A 142 -11.10 9.12 12.82
CA ILE A 142 -9.96 8.69 12.01
C ILE A 142 -9.65 7.23 12.34
N VAL A 143 -9.50 6.40 11.31
CA VAL A 143 -9.08 5.00 11.42
C VAL A 143 -7.83 4.79 10.60
N ILE A 144 -6.72 4.38 11.24
CA ILE A 144 -5.50 3.97 10.54
C ILE A 144 -5.43 2.44 10.53
N LEU A 145 -5.31 1.87 9.34
CA LEU A 145 -5.15 0.44 9.11
C LEU A 145 -3.66 0.09 9.02
N LEU A 146 -3.22 -0.81 9.89
CA LEU A 146 -1.89 -1.43 9.88
C LEU A 146 -2.03 -2.93 9.64
N ASP A 147 -0.96 -3.59 9.20
CA ASP A 147 -0.99 -5.02 8.87
C ASP A 147 0.11 -5.78 9.62
N TRP A 148 -0.28 -6.86 10.32
CA TRP A 148 0.62 -7.77 11.02
C TRP A 148 1.55 -8.58 10.10
N SER A 149 1.38 -8.51 8.78
CA SER A 149 2.37 -9.03 7.84
C SER A 149 3.70 -8.25 7.85
N GLN A 150 3.68 -6.97 8.29
CA GLN A 150 4.84 -6.07 8.28
C GLN A 150 4.90 -5.16 9.53
N PRO A 151 4.94 -5.72 10.75
CA PRO A 151 4.92 -4.95 12.00
C PRO A 151 6.10 -3.97 12.12
N TRP A 152 7.25 -4.27 11.53
CA TRP A 152 8.43 -3.38 11.52
C TRP A 152 8.16 -2.02 10.86
N ALA A 153 7.20 -1.91 9.95
CA ALA A 153 6.89 -0.66 9.26
C ALA A 153 5.91 0.26 10.02
N TRP A 154 5.30 -0.22 11.11
CA TRP A 154 4.14 0.42 11.73
C TRP A 154 4.42 1.82 12.27
N MET A 155 5.54 2.02 12.98
CA MET A 155 5.83 3.31 13.60
C MET A 155 6.06 4.40 12.54
N ARG A 156 6.77 4.04 11.45
CA ARG A 156 6.99 4.93 10.29
C ARG A 156 5.69 5.25 9.57
N GLN A 157 4.87 4.23 9.28
CA GLN A 157 3.55 4.41 8.64
C GLN A 157 2.64 5.30 9.48
N LEU A 158 2.59 5.08 10.80
CA LEU A 158 1.79 5.87 11.73
C LEU A 158 2.25 7.34 11.73
N ARG A 159 3.57 7.58 11.75
CA ARG A 159 4.15 8.94 11.69
C ARG A 159 3.72 9.67 10.43
N GLU A 160 3.87 9.03 9.27
CA GLU A 160 3.51 9.61 7.97
C GLU A 160 2.02 10.01 7.90
N TRP A 161 1.13 9.14 8.38
CA TRP A 161 -0.30 9.44 8.43
C TRP A 161 -0.63 10.61 9.35
N ILE A 162 -0.01 10.66 10.53
CA ILE A 162 -0.25 11.74 11.49
C ILE A 162 0.30 13.07 10.97
N LEU A 163 1.47 13.09 10.33
CA LEU A 163 2.02 14.30 9.70
C LEU A 163 1.13 14.80 8.55
N LEU A 164 0.60 13.89 7.72
CA LEU A 164 -0.35 14.23 6.67
C LEU A 164 -1.63 14.84 7.25
N LEU A 165 -2.18 14.20 8.29
CA LEU A 165 -3.36 14.70 8.99
C LEU A 165 -3.11 16.07 9.61
N ARG A 166 -2.01 16.26 10.34
CA ARG A 166 -1.64 17.57 10.92
C ARG A 166 -1.59 18.66 9.85
N THR A 167 -1.02 18.36 8.69
CA THR A 167 -0.97 19.28 7.55
C THR A 167 -2.38 19.71 7.11
N VAL A 168 -3.31 18.75 6.98
CA VAL A 168 -4.72 19.04 6.64
C VAL A 168 -5.41 19.83 7.74
N LEU A 169 -5.33 19.38 9.00
CA LEU A 169 -6.06 19.97 10.13
C LEU A 169 -5.62 21.42 10.42
N VAL A 170 -4.33 21.72 10.25
CA VAL A 170 -3.81 23.10 10.39
C VAL A 170 -4.29 24.01 9.26
N SER A 171 -4.59 23.47 8.07
CA SER A 171 -5.12 24.25 6.94
C SER A 171 -6.63 24.56 7.01
N LEU A 172 -7.34 24.01 7.99
CA LEU A 172 -8.77 24.25 8.18
C LEU A 172 -9.07 25.68 8.68
N SER A 173 -10.32 26.10 8.55
CA SER A 173 -10.81 27.40 9.02
C SER A 173 -10.74 27.54 10.54
N HIS A 174 -10.81 28.77 11.05
CA HIS A 174 -10.83 29.05 12.49
C HIS A 174 -12.02 28.36 13.19
N GLU A 175 -13.21 28.44 12.60
CA GLU A 175 -14.43 27.80 13.13
C GLU A 175 -14.28 26.28 13.25
N ALA A 176 -13.63 25.64 12.27
CA ALA A 176 -13.34 24.22 12.33
C ALA A 176 -12.36 23.88 13.48
N LYS A 177 -11.35 24.73 13.71
CA LYS A 177 -10.38 24.56 14.81
C LYS A 177 -11.02 24.72 16.18
N GLU A 178 -11.88 25.71 16.38
CA GLU A 178 -12.66 25.84 17.62
C GLU A 178 -13.48 24.57 17.89
N LYS A 179 -14.12 23.99 16.87
CA LYS A 179 -14.84 22.71 17.01
C LYS A 179 -13.92 21.54 17.32
N MET A 180 -12.72 21.49 16.77
CA MET A 180 -11.74 20.47 17.14
C MET A 180 -11.34 20.58 18.61
N GLU A 181 -11.12 21.79 19.13
CA GLU A 181 -10.82 22.02 20.55
C GLU A 181 -11.96 21.58 21.47
N GLU A 182 -13.21 21.92 21.12
CA GLU A 182 -14.41 21.45 21.85
C GLU A 182 -14.50 19.91 21.86
N VAL A 183 -14.25 19.27 20.71
CA VAL A 183 -14.24 17.81 20.58
C VAL A 183 -13.16 17.22 21.48
N MET A 184 -11.92 17.69 21.40
CA MET A 184 -10.82 17.21 22.24
C MET A 184 -11.10 17.38 23.73
N LEU A 185 -11.65 18.51 24.15
CA LEU A 185 -12.03 18.72 25.55
C LEU A 185 -13.07 17.68 26.01
N SER A 186 -14.10 17.42 25.20
CA SER A 186 -15.12 16.42 25.53
C SER A 186 -14.56 14.99 25.58
N TRP A 187 -13.56 14.69 24.74
CA TRP A 187 -12.99 13.35 24.62
C TRP A 187 -12.06 12.97 25.77
N ARG A 188 -11.47 13.94 26.48
CA ARG A 188 -10.61 13.67 27.64
C ARG A 188 -11.31 12.88 28.76
N ASP A 189 -12.62 13.03 28.86
CA ASP A 189 -13.44 12.41 29.91
C ASP A 189 -14.25 11.20 29.44
N ARG A 190 -14.42 10.99 28.12
CA ARG A 190 -15.24 9.88 27.58
C ARG A 190 -14.63 8.52 27.88
N GLY A 191 -15.37 7.65 28.56
CA GLY A 191 -14.91 6.30 28.89
C GLY A 191 -13.80 6.25 29.94
N ARG A 192 -13.45 7.40 30.54
CA ARG A 192 -12.64 7.46 31.76
C ARG A 192 -13.50 7.04 32.95
N GLN A 193 -12.89 6.61 34.05
CA GLN A 193 -13.62 6.37 35.31
C GLN A 193 -14.28 7.68 35.76
N GLY A 194 -15.56 7.84 35.40
CA GLY A 194 -16.36 9.04 35.66
C GLY A 194 -17.72 9.01 34.97
N GLY A 195 -18.43 10.12 35.00
CA GLY A 195 -19.83 10.28 34.59
C GLY A 195 -20.14 10.21 33.08
N THR A 196 -19.18 9.89 32.21
CA THR A 196 -19.38 9.86 30.74
C THR A 196 -18.92 8.54 30.12
N ASN A 197 -19.83 7.83 29.47
CA ASN A 197 -19.51 6.61 28.72
C ASN A 197 -18.69 6.92 27.47
N LEU A 198 -18.05 5.90 26.87
CA LEU A 198 -17.26 6.09 25.64
C LEU A 198 -18.10 6.65 24.48
N ASP A 199 -19.37 6.25 24.40
CA ASP A 199 -20.33 6.75 23.40
C ASP A 199 -20.75 8.22 23.60
N GLY A 200 -20.21 8.89 24.61
CA GLY A 200 -20.53 10.27 24.97
C GLY A 200 -21.86 10.42 25.72
N SER A 201 -22.58 9.34 26.00
CA SER A 201 -23.76 9.36 26.85
C SER A 201 -23.37 9.50 28.33
N GLY A 202 -24.21 10.15 29.12
CA GLY A 202 -24.03 10.20 30.57
C GLY A 202 -24.04 8.79 31.17
N ALA A 203 -23.06 8.49 32.01
CA ALA A 203 -23.07 7.32 32.86
C ALA A 203 -24.15 7.48 33.94
N ALA A 204 -24.77 6.38 34.35
CA ALA A 204 -25.71 6.41 35.46
C ALA A 204 -24.96 6.88 36.70
N ALA A 205 -25.47 7.93 37.37
CA ALA A 205 -24.79 8.60 38.47
C ALA A 205 -24.30 7.60 39.53
N SER A 206 -22.98 7.39 39.62
CA SER A 206 -22.36 6.84 40.81
C SER A 206 -22.41 7.91 41.90
N SER A 207 -23.06 7.60 43.02
CA SER A 207 -23.44 8.52 44.09
C SER A 207 -22.27 9.04 44.96
N GLU A 208 -21.04 9.00 44.48
CA GLU A 208 -19.86 9.52 45.17
C GLU A 208 -19.15 10.50 44.24
N GLY A 209 -18.81 11.68 44.78
CA GLY A 209 -18.35 12.85 44.04
C GLY A 209 -17.41 12.52 42.89
N ASP A 210 -17.90 12.71 41.68
CA ASP A 210 -17.20 12.49 40.42
C ASP A 210 -16.12 13.59 40.25
N VAL A 211 -15.03 13.45 40.99
CA VAL A 211 -13.86 14.33 40.87
C VAL A 211 -13.02 13.77 39.75
N ALA A 212 -13.07 14.43 38.58
CA ALA A 212 -12.19 14.11 37.46
C ALA A 212 -10.73 14.15 37.93
N LEU A 213 -10.08 12.99 37.96
CA LEU A 213 -8.66 12.89 38.27
C LEU A 213 -7.87 13.61 37.16
N PRO A 214 -6.77 14.31 37.49
CA PRO A 214 -5.91 14.91 36.48
C PRO A 214 -5.36 13.83 35.53
N LEU A 215 -5.09 14.22 34.28
CA LEU A 215 -4.47 13.34 33.30
C LEU A 215 -3.09 12.87 33.76
N GLY A 216 -2.78 11.61 33.47
CA GLY A 216 -1.44 11.06 33.65
C GLY A 216 -0.44 11.62 32.62
N PRO A 217 0.87 11.35 32.82
CA PRO A 217 1.90 11.71 31.85
C PRO A 217 1.67 10.99 30.52
N GLY A 218 1.95 11.67 29.41
CA GLY A 218 1.71 11.15 28.06
C GLY A 218 0.25 11.14 27.63
N GLU A 219 -0.74 11.33 28.50
CA GLU A 219 -2.15 11.29 28.12
C GLU A 219 -2.58 12.61 27.45
N TRP A 220 -3.05 12.54 26.20
CA TRP A 220 -3.56 13.71 25.44
C TRP A 220 -2.54 14.85 25.21
N GLU A 221 -1.23 14.58 25.30
CA GLU A 221 -0.18 15.60 25.05
C GLU A 221 -0.16 16.12 23.61
N ASP A 222 -0.47 15.27 22.63
CA ASP A 222 -0.41 15.55 21.18
C ASP A 222 -1.79 15.33 20.52
N ALA A 223 -2.85 15.84 21.14
CA ALA A 223 -4.22 15.71 20.62
C ALA A 223 -4.35 16.21 19.17
N LEU A 224 -4.92 15.39 18.27
CA LEU A 224 -4.98 15.71 16.84
C LEU A 224 -6.09 16.70 16.47
N GLY A 225 -7.13 16.83 17.28
CA GLY A 225 -8.35 17.60 16.96
C GLY A 225 -9.53 16.71 16.53
N LEU A 226 -9.27 15.46 16.17
CA LEU A 226 -10.26 14.41 15.89
C LEU A 226 -9.85 13.12 16.63
N PRO A 227 -10.82 12.28 17.05
CA PRO A 227 -10.51 11.00 17.65
C PRO A 227 -9.83 10.07 16.64
N LEU A 228 -8.92 9.24 17.13
CA LEU A 228 -8.12 8.30 16.34
C LEU A 228 -8.30 6.88 16.86
N CYS A 229 -8.47 5.93 15.95
CA CYS A 229 -8.43 4.50 16.20
C CYS A 229 -7.40 3.84 15.28
N VAL A 230 -6.50 3.04 15.83
CA VAL A 230 -5.58 2.22 15.05
C VAL A 230 -6.06 0.77 15.07
N VAL A 231 -6.20 0.20 13.88
CA VAL A 231 -6.67 -1.17 13.65
C VAL A 231 -5.53 -1.96 13.01
N CYS A 232 -4.96 -2.90 13.75
CA CYS A 232 -3.93 -3.80 13.22
C CYS A 232 -4.59 -5.07 12.69
N GLN A 233 -4.66 -5.18 11.37
CA GLN A 233 -5.30 -6.29 10.66
C GLN A 233 -4.42 -7.54 10.63
N ASN A 234 -5.06 -8.66 10.30
CA ASN A 234 -4.43 -9.95 10.07
C ASN A 234 -3.63 -10.49 11.28
N ALA A 235 -4.19 -10.38 12.49
CA ALA A 235 -3.50 -10.81 13.72
C ALA A 235 -3.11 -12.31 13.72
N GLU A 236 -3.71 -13.14 12.86
CA GLU A 236 -3.27 -14.51 12.62
C GLU A 236 -1.82 -14.61 12.07
N GLN A 237 -1.28 -13.54 11.48
CA GLN A 237 0.12 -13.51 11.03
C GLN A 237 1.12 -13.54 12.19
N MET A 238 0.70 -13.24 13.42
CA MET A 238 1.56 -13.39 14.61
C MET A 238 2.03 -14.84 14.77
N GLU A 239 1.14 -15.81 14.52
CA GLU A 239 1.50 -17.24 14.55
C GLU A 239 2.49 -17.61 13.44
N VAL A 240 2.38 -16.97 12.28
CA VAL A 240 3.31 -17.15 11.16
C VAL A 240 4.69 -16.58 11.51
N LEU A 241 4.76 -15.39 12.12
CA LEU A 241 6.00 -14.77 12.58
C LEU A 241 6.71 -15.62 13.63
N GLU A 242 5.96 -16.19 14.58
CA GLU A 242 6.51 -17.11 15.59
C GLU A 242 7.13 -18.36 14.93
N LYS A 243 6.39 -19.00 14.01
CA LYS A 243 6.84 -20.25 13.38
C LYS A 243 7.95 -20.07 12.35
N THR A 244 7.94 -18.98 11.59
CA THR A 244 8.82 -18.80 10.42
C THR A 244 10.00 -17.87 10.70
N GLN A 245 9.80 -16.86 11.54
CA GLN A 245 10.83 -15.85 11.87
C GLN A 245 11.36 -15.99 13.30
N GLY A 246 10.83 -16.93 14.09
CA GLY A 246 11.30 -17.21 15.44
C GLY A 246 10.96 -16.12 16.46
N TRP A 247 9.95 -15.28 16.16
CA TRP A 247 9.44 -14.30 17.11
C TRP A 247 8.91 -14.99 18.36
N LYS A 248 9.14 -14.40 19.52
CA LYS A 248 8.59 -14.86 20.80
C LYS A 248 7.65 -13.80 21.36
N GLU A 249 7.09 -14.12 22.51
CA GLU A 249 6.18 -13.22 23.22
C GLU A 249 6.83 -11.87 23.56
N GLU A 250 8.15 -11.84 23.79
CA GLU A 250 8.87 -10.62 24.12
C GLU A 250 8.86 -9.61 22.96
N GLU A 251 9.02 -10.05 21.71
CA GLU A 251 8.95 -9.18 20.54
C GLU A 251 7.54 -8.62 20.32
N PHE A 252 6.49 -9.43 20.53
CA PHE A 252 5.10 -8.97 20.44
C PHE A 252 4.75 -7.95 21.54
N ASP A 253 5.22 -8.18 22.76
CA ASP A 253 5.02 -7.25 23.87
C ASP A 253 5.71 -5.91 23.61
N VAL A 254 6.91 -5.92 23.04
CA VAL A 254 7.63 -4.70 22.65
C VAL A 254 6.83 -3.91 21.62
N VAL A 255 6.35 -4.55 20.54
CA VAL A 255 5.47 -3.91 19.55
C VAL A 255 4.27 -3.24 20.23
N LEU A 256 3.61 -3.96 21.14
CA LEU A 256 2.46 -3.47 21.87
C LEU A 256 2.81 -2.29 22.79
N GLN A 257 3.93 -2.33 23.51
CA GLN A 257 4.38 -1.23 24.38
C GLN A 257 4.67 0.04 23.58
N PHE A 258 5.36 -0.06 22.44
CA PHE A 258 5.61 1.07 21.55
C PHE A 258 4.32 1.69 21.04
N MET A 259 3.43 0.86 20.45
CA MET A 259 2.15 1.34 19.90
C MET A 259 1.28 2.01 20.98
N ARG A 260 1.16 1.40 22.16
CA ARG A 260 0.41 2.00 23.28
C ARG A 260 1.00 3.33 23.74
N THR A 261 2.32 3.45 23.79
CA THR A 261 3.00 4.67 24.23
C THR A 261 2.72 5.86 23.31
N VAL A 262 2.85 5.67 22.00
CA VAL A 262 2.63 6.75 21.02
C VAL A 262 1.15 7.09 20.88
N LEU A 263 0.26 6.09 20.93
CA LEU A 263 -1.18 6.29 20.82
C LEU A 263 -1.79 6.96 22.06
N LEU A 264 -1.19 6.78 23.24
CA LEU A 264 -1.60 7.46 24.48
C LEU A 264 -1.54 8.99 24.34
N LYS A 265 -0.52 9.50 23.63
CA LYS A 265 -0.35 10.94 23.36
C LYS A 265 -1.48 11.54 22.54
N HIS A 266 -2.11 10.74 21.70
CA HIS A 266 -3.25 11.14 20.86
C HIS A 266 -4.62 10.81 21.49
N GLY A 267 -4.65 10.16 22.66
CA GLY A 267 -5.89 9.64 23.24
C GLY A 267 -6.57 8.57 22.37
N ALA A 268 -5.79 7.88 21.54
CA ALA A 268 -6.29 6.97 20.53
C ALA A 268 -6.60 5.57 21.08
N SER A 269 -7.44 4.82 20.38
CA SER A 269 -7.63 3.39 20.64
C SER A 269 -6.74 2.51 19.77
N LEU A 270 -6.45 1.30 20.26
CA LEU A 270 -5.74 0.25 19.53
C LEU A 270 -6.56 -1.04 19.57
N ILE A 271 -6.69 -1.71 18.43
CA ILE A 271 -7.30 -3.04 18.37
C ILE A 271 -6.58 -3.93 17.35
N TYR A 272 -6.35 -5.19 17.72
CA TYR A 272 -5.91 -6.21 16.79
C TYR A 272 -7.11 -6.99 16.29
N THR A 273 -7.19 -7.19 14.98
CA THR A 273 -8.35 -7.84 14.37
C THR A 273 -7.99 -9.19 13.78
N ASN A 274 -8.73 -10.18 14.24
CA ASN A 274 -8.98 -11.46 13.59
C ASN A 274 -10.52 -11.67 13.56
N PRO A 275 -11.02 -12.72 12.90
CA PRO A 275 -12.47 -12.95 12.81
C PRO A 275 -13.22 -13.00 14.15
N THR A 276 -12.55 -13.36 15.25
CA THR A 276 -13.17 -13.41 16.59
C THR A 276 -13.32 -12.03 17.23
N MET A 277 -12.53 -11.04 16.80
CA MET A 277 -12.50 -9.69 17.36
C MET A 277 -13.40 -8.68 16.63
N PHE A 278 -14.00 -9.06 15.49
CA PHE A 278 -14.88 -8.16 14.72
C PHE A 278 -16.03 -7.53 15.54
N PRO A 279 -16.72 -8.24 16.47
CA PRO A 279 -17.76 -7.63 17.30
C PRO A 279 -17.23 -6.54 18.26
N GLN A 280 -16.03 -6.73 18.79
CA GLN A 280 -15.36 -5.74 19.65
C GLN A 280 -14.92 -4.53 18.83
N MET A 281 -14.36 -4.75 17.63
CA MET A 281 -14.01 -3.69 16.69
C MET A 281 -15.22 -2.84 16.32
N GLN A 282 -16.34 -3.48 15.98
CA GLN A 282 -17.58 -2.80 15.66
C GLN A 282 -18.08 -1.96 16.84
N SER A 283 -18.12 -2.55 18.04
CA SER A 283 -18.56 -1.86 19.25
C SER A 283 -17.66 -0.66 19.57
N LEU A 284 -16.34 -0.79 19.38
CA LEU A 284 -15.36 0.27 19.59
C LEU A 284 -15.58 1.44 18.63
N ILE A 285 -15.71 1.16 17.33
CA ILE A 285 -15.89 2.18 16.29
C ILE A 285 -17.24 2.89 16.45
N HIS A 286 -18.31 2.14 16.69
CA HIS A 286 -19.65 2.71 16.89
C HIS A 286 -19.70 3.59 18.14
N ALA A 287 -19.18 3.12 19.27
CA ALA A 287 -19.07 3.93 20.48
C ALA A 287 -18.22 5.18 20.23
N SER A 288 -17.09 5.06 19.52
CA SER A 288 -16.23 6.20 19.20
C SER A 288 -16.94 7.24 18.30
N LEU A 289 -17.86 6.83 17.43
CA LEU A 289 -18.70 7.74 16.65
C LEU A 289 -19.88 8.34 17.46
N GLY A 290 -20.01 7.99 18.74
CA GLY A 290 -21.15 8.35 19.58
C GLY A 290 -22.45 7.65 19.15
N ILE A 291 -22.34 6.52 18.47
CA ILE A 291 -23.46 5.66 18.09
C ILE A 291 -23.65 4.66 19.24
N HIS A 292 -24.82 4.66 19.84
CA HIS A 292 -25.17 3.71 20.89
C HIS A 292 -26.50 3.03 20.57
N SER A 293 -26.57 1.74 20.88
CA SER A 293 -27.81 0.98 20.80
C SER A 293 -28.75 1.41 21.93
N LEU A 294 -30.03 1.57 21.62
CA LEU A 294 -31.06 1.89 22.62
C LEU A 294 -31.49 0.65 23.42
N LEU A 295 -31.14 -0.53 22.92
CA LEU A 295 -31.59 -1.82 23.43
C LEU A 295 -30.50 -2.58 24.19
N LYS A 296 -29.23 -2.46 23.76
CA LYS A 296 -28.13 -3.23 24.32
C LYS A 296 -26.84 -2.42 24.40
N ARG A 297 -26.27 -2.34 25.59
CA ARG A 297 -24.89 -1.89 25.76
C ARG A 297 -23.95 -3.09 25.70
N ASN A 298 -23.07 -3.12 24.69
CA ASN A 298 -21.95 -4.07 24.65
C ASN A 298 -20.73 -3.40 25.31
N PRO A 299 -20.37 -3.78 26.55
CA PRO A 299 -19.17 -3.24 27.17
C PRO A 299 -17.94 -3.71 26.41
N LEU A 300 -17.02 -2.78 26.14
CA LEU A 300 -15.69 -3.12 25.66
C LEU A 300 -14.92 -3.80 26.79
N THR A 301 -14.20 -4.86 26.46
CA THR A 301 -13.37 -5.60 27.42
C THR A 301 -11.90 -5.40 27.05
N PRO A 302 -11.20 -4.42 27.67
CA PRO A 302 -9.79 -4.20 27.42
C PRO A 302 -8.99 -5.47 27.70
N ASP A 303 -8.07 -5.80 26.80
CA ASP A 303 -7.15 -6.92 26.94
C ASP A 303 -5.79 -6.52 26.35
N VAL A 304 -4.75 -6.68 27.15
CA VAL A 304 -3.34 -6.44 26.77
C VAL A 304 -2.47 -7.65 27.03
N ILE A 305 -3.07 -8.77 27.44
CA ILE A 305 -2.38 -9.99 27.86
C ILE A 305 -2.57 -11.07 26.80
N ASN A 306 -3.80 -11.23 26.28
CA ASN A 306 -4.02 -12.13 25.17
C ASN A 306 -3.64 -11.43 23.86
N ARG A 307 -2.45 -11.77 23.34
CA ARG A 307 -1.89 -11.21 22.11
C ARG A 307 -2.81 -11.29 20.89
N GLU A 308 -3.73 -12.26 20.84
CA GLU A 308 -4.69 -12.40 19.73
C GLU A 308 -5.96 -11.56 19.92
N LYS A 309 -6.16 -10.98 21.09
CA LYS A 309 -7.39 -10.25 21.47
C LYS A 309 -7.11 -8.86 22.01
N ILE A 310 -6.00 -8.27 21.60
CA ILE A 310 -5.59 -6.96 22.07
C ILE A 310 -6.65 -5.91 21.74
N LEU A 311 -7.10 -5.23 22.78
CA LEU A 311 -8.03 -4.12 22.73
C LEU A 311 -7.66 -3.11 23.81
N VAL A 312 -7.32 -1.90 23.38
CA VAL A 312 -7.04 -0.75 24.23
C VAL A 312 -8.04 0.34 23.83
N PRO A 313 -9.14 0.53 24.58
CA PRO A 313 -10.06 1.61 24.30
C PRO A 313 -9.48 2.96 24.74
N PRO A 314 -10.03 4.08 24.24
CA PRO A 314 -9.60 5.42 24.63
C PRO A 314 -9.73 5.62 26.14
N ASN A 315 -8.84 6.42 26.74
CA ASN A 315 -8.82 6.75 28.18
C ASN A 315 -8.68 5.57 29.17
N TRP A 316 -8.35 4.36 28.70
CA TRP A 316 -8.09 3.21 29.59
C TRP A 316 -6.61 3.07 29.98
N ASP A 317 -5.71 3.37 29.06
CA ASP A 317 -4.28 3.11 29.22
C ASP A 317 -3.56 4.19 30.05
N SER A 318 -2.31 3.93 30.44
CA SER A 318 -1.45 4.86 31.21
C SER A 318 -0.01 4.34 31.22
N TRP A 319 0.99 5.20 31.42
CA TRP A 319 2.40 4.78 31.53
C TRP A 319 2.63 3.65 32.54
N GLY A 320 1.93 3.68 33.68
CA GLY A 320 2.01 2.62 34.68
C GLY A 320 1.59 1.25 34.13
N LYS A 321 0.51 1.18 33.35
CA LYS A 321 0.03 -0.06 32.71
C LYS A 321 0.94 -0.52 31.55
N ILE A 322 1.59 0.40 30.84
CA ILE A 322 2.49 0.07 29.74
C ILE A 322 3.79 -0.52 30.29
N ARG A 323 4.36 0.12 31.32
CA ARG A 323 5.64 -0.25 31.90
C ARG A 323 5.64 -1.63 32.55
N VAL A 324 4.52 -2.07 33.12
CA VAL A 324 4.41 -3.39 33.78
C VAL A 324 4.21 -4.55 32.82
N LEU A 325 3.96 -4.32 31.52
CA LEU A 325 3.80 -5.41 30.56
C LEU A 325 5.10 -6.21 30.43
N ARG A 326 6.22 -5.51 30.25
CA ARG A 326 7.56 -6.07 30.26
C ARG A 326 8.57 -5.10 30.85
N GLU A 327 9.52 -5.65 31.59
CA GLU A 327 10.67 -4.91 32.13
C GLU A 327 11.61 -4.45 31.01
N GLY A 328 12.36 -3.38 31.26
CA GLY A 328 13.34 -2.84 30.30
C GLY A 328 12.77 -1.89 29.25
N PHE A 329 11.47 -1.63 29.24
CA PHE A 329 10.85 -0.65 28.34
C PHE A 329 10.83 0.76 28.95
N ASP A 330 11.48 1.70 28.27
CA ASP A 330 11.48 3.11 28.66
C ASP A 330 10.37 3.90 27.94
N VAL A 331 9.19 3.92 28.57
CA VAL A 331 8.01 4.64 28.08
C VAL A 331 8.24 6.15 27.93
N GLU A 332 9.10 6.75 28.75
CA GLU A 332 9.34 8.19 28.71
C GLU A 332 10.21 8.54 27.50
N LEU A 333 11.28 7.77 27.27
CA LEU A 333 12.13 7.92 26.09
C LEU A 333 11.33 7.78 24.79
N VAL A 334 10.48 6.74 24.68
CA VAL A 334 9.64 6.52 23.49
C VAL A 334 8.62 7.65 23.31
N SER A 335 8.01 8.12 24.41
CA SER A 335 7.05 9.23 24.36
C SER A 335 7.68 10.55 23.92
N GLN A 336 8.92 10.84 24.35
CA GLN A 336 9.69 12.01 23.93
C GLN A 336 10.15 11.87 22.47
N GLY A 337 10.67 10.71 22.09
CA GLY A 337 11.09 10.42 20.72
C GLY A 337 9.96 10.59 19.70
N TRP A 338 8.72 10.27 20.10
CA TRP A 338 7.55 10.51 19.26
C TRP A 338 7.26 11.99 19.04
N SER A 339 7.46 12.85 20.04
CA SER A 339 7.34 14.29 19.86
C SER A 339 8.42 14.83 18.90
N ILE A 340 9.64 14.29 18.95
CA ILE A 340 10.72 14.62 17.99
C ILE A 340 10.30 14.20 16.57
N ASP A 341 9.75 13.00 16.42
CA ASP A 341 9.26 12.49 15.14
C ASP A 341 8.16 13.35 14.51
N LEU A 342 7.26 13.89 15.34
CA LEU A 342 6.12 14.68 14.88
C LEU A 342 6.41 16.18 14.70
N ASP A 343 7.59 16.67 15.08
CA ASP A 343 8.05 18.04 14.82
C ASP A 343 8.73 18.18 13.44
N GLN A 344 8.80 17.09 12.67
CA GLN A 344 9.35 17.08 11.32
C GLN A 344 8.32 17.53 10.27
N PRO A 345 8.75 18.19 9.18
CA PRO A 345 7.87 18.54 8.07
C PRO A 345 7.42 17.29 7.28
N LEU A 346 6.20 17.31 6.74
CA LEU A 346 5.70 16.24 5.88
C LEU A 346 6.49 16.19 4.56
N GLY A 347 7.23 15.10 4.35
CA GLY A 347 7.81 14.72 3.06
C GLY A 347 8.85 15.71 2.55
N GLN A 348 10.10 15.65 3.04
CA GLN A 348 11.22 16.17 2.27
C GLN A 348 11.25 15.45 0.92
N PRO A 349 10.96 16.13 -0.19
CA PRO A 349 11.13 15.57 -1.51
C PRO A 349 12.62 15.65 -1.82
N HIS A 350 13.17 14.52 -2.28
CA HIS A 350 14.48 14.45 -2.91
C HIS A 350 14.53 15.46 -4.07
N VAL A 351 15.09 16.64 -3.83
CA VAL A 351 15.44 17.55 -4.92
C VAL A 351 16.74 17.02 -5.50
N ASN A 352 16.63 16.12 -6.48
CA ASN A 352 17.70 15.96 -7.46
C ASN A 352 17.76 17.24 -8.29
N GLU A 353 18.38 18.28 -7.73
CA GLU A 353 18.90 19.40 -8.50
C GLU A 353 20.15 18.90 -9.23
N THR A 354 19.93 18.18 -10.33
CA THR A 354 20.94 18.02 -11.37
C THR A 354 21.17 19.38 -12.02
N GLY A 355 22.09 20.15 -11.43
CA GLY A 355 22.46 21.46 -11.94
C GLY A 355 23.71 22.05 -11.27
N GLY A 356 24.90 21.49 -11.53
CA GLY A 356 26.15 22.23 -11.32
C GLY A 356 27.37 21.42 -10.88
N ASP A 357 28.04 20.82 -11.85
CA ASP A 357 29.47 20.48 -11.93
C ASP A 357 30.43 20.95 -10.79
N GLN A 358 31.07 19.97 -10.14
CA GLN A 358 32.49 19.86 -9.69
C GLN A 358 32.72 19.51 -8.21
N GLY A 359 33.33 18.34 -7.99
CA GLY A 359 34.18 18.08 -6.83
C GLY A 359 34.02 16.71 -6.19
N ALA A 360 34.76 15.73 -6.70
CA ALA A 360 34.85 14.39 -6.11
C ALA A 360 35.44 14.42 -4.68
N HIS A 361 34.70 13.86 -3.72
CA HIS A 361 35.23 13.06 -2.61
C HIS A 361 34.11 12.14 -2.10
N GLY A 362 34.46 10.87 -1.86
CA GLY A 362 33.52 9.78 -1.65
C GLY A 362 32.86 9.69 -0.27
N GLY A 363 31.80 8.88 -0.24
CA GLY A 363 30.96 8.59 0.91
C GLY A 363 29.49 8.80 0.54
N ALA A 364 28.86 7.82 -0.14
CA ALA A 364 27.41 7.82 -0.36
C ALA A 364 26.69 7.20 0.86
N GLU A 365 26.97 7.74 2.04
CA GLU A 365 26.35 7.42 3.32
C GLU A 365 26.16 8.77 4.04
N ASP A 366 25.03 9.44 3.84
CA ASP A 366 24.42 10.45 4.76
C ASP A 366 23.40 11.35 4.05
N GLU A 367 22.25 10.84 3.59
CA GLU A 367 21.13 11.71 3.20
C GLU A 367 19.77 11.04 3.47
N ASN A 368 19.44 10.89 4.77
CA ASN A 368 18.09 10.81 5.39
C ASN A 368 18.18 10.07 6.74
N GLU A 369 19.00 10.59 7.67
CA GLU A 369 19.01 10.04 9.02
C GLU A 369 17.75 10.51 9.77
N ASP A 370 17.00 9.57 10.36
CA ASP A 370 15.96 9.93 11.34
C ASP A 370 16.63 10.74 12.47
N PRO A 371 15.97 11.76 13.03
CA PRO A 371 16.59 12.63 14.01
C PRO A 371 17.02 11.84 15.25
N GLU A 372 18.07 12.33 15.91
CA GLU A 372 18.56 11.75 17.15
C GLU A 372 17.42 11.63 18.18
N GLY A 373 17.23 10.42 18.72
CA GLY A 373 16.16 10.13 19.67
C GLY A 373 14.79 9.82 19.06
N SER A 374 14.67 9.68 17.73
CA SER A 374 13.43 9.28 17.04
C SER A 374 12.85 7.97 17.61
N ALA A 375 11.55 7.97 17.93
CA ALA A 375 10.84 6.76 18.33
C ALA A 375 10.65 5.80 17.14
N VAL A 376 10.55 6.28 15.90
CA VAL A 376 10.59 5.45 14.69
C VAL A 376 11.89 4.66 14.64
N HIS A 377 13.03 5.34 14.80
CA HIS A 377 14.34 4.68 14.78
C HIS A 377 14.50 3.65 15.92
N LEU A 378 14.07 4.02 17.15
CA LEU A 378 14.05 3.11 18.29
C LEU A 378 13.18 1.88 18.01
N TYR A 379 12.01 2.08 17.41
CA TYR A 379 11.10 0.99 17.07
C TYR A 379 11.71 0.04 16.03
N GLU A 380 12.24 0.56 14.92
CA GLU A 380 12.81 -0.26 13.84
C GLU A 380 14.09 -1.00 14.28
N THR A 381 14.83 -0.44 15.25
CA THR A 381 15.97 -1.12 15.88
C THR A 381 15.53 -2.33 16.69
N ASN A 382 14.43 -2.21 17.42
CA ASN A 382 13.85 -3.26 18.27
C ASN A 382 13.00 -4.27 17.48
N VAL A 383 12.37 -3.84 16.39
CA VAL A 383 11.43 -4.60 15.57
C VAL A 383 11.96 -4.64 14.14
N GLN A 384 12.89 -5.55 13.88
CA GLN A 384 13.65 -5.60 12.63
C GLN A 384 12.88 -6.31 11.51
N ASP A 385 13.07 -5.82 10.28
CA ASP A 385 12.59 -6.49 9.07
C ASP A 385 13.43 -7.75 8.79
N PRO A 386 12.80 -8.95 8.73
CA PRO A 386 13.52 -10.18 8.43
C PRO A 386 14.16 -10.18 7.03
N THR A 387 13.59 -9.45 6.07
CA THR A 387 14.14 -9.32 4.72
C THR A 387 15.39 -8.45 4.68
N SER A 388 15.47 -7.41 5.52
CA SER A 388 16.66 -6.57 5.67
C SER A 388 17.85 -7.40 6.17
N ASN A 389 17.62 -8.27 7.15
CA ASN A 389 18.66 -9.15 7.67
C ASN A 389 19.08 -10.21 6.63
N ALA A 390 18.13 -10.75 5.86
CA ALA A 390 18.43 -11.66 4.75
C ALA A 390 19.22 -10.96 3.63
N LEU A 391 18.90 -9.70 3.30
CA LEU A 391 19.63 -8.91 2.30
C LEU A 391 21.04 -8.54 2.81
N PHE A 392 21.20 -8.21 4.08
CA PHE A 392 22.51 -7.94 4.69
C PHE A 392 23.38 -9.21 4.77
N GLN A 393 22.78 -10.36 5.09
CA GLN A 393 23.47 -11.65 5.06
C GLN A 393 23.77 -12.11 3.62
N ALA A 394 22.88 -11.86 2.66
CA ALA A 394 23.09 -12.11 1.24
C ALA A 394 24.12 -11.14 0.63
N SER A 395 24.23 -9.91 1.14
CA SER A 395 25.28 -8.95 0.80
C SER A 395 26.65 -9.44 1.26
N ARG A 396 26.73 -10.12 2.42
CA ARG A 396 27.95 -10.79 2.88
C ARG A 396 28.23 -12.10 2.15
N ALA A 397 27.20 -12.77 1.63
CA ALA A 397 27.32 -13.97 0.80
C ALA A 397 27.46 -13.60 -0.68
N ASN A 398 28.68 -13.30 -1.10
CA ASN A 398 29.06 -13.00 -2.49
C ASN A 398 28.21 -13.74 -3.56
N HIS A 399 27.57 -12.94 -4.43
CA HIS A 399 26.92 -13.27 -5.70
C HIS A 399 25.67 -14.19 -5.66
N SER A 400 24.48 -13.64 -5.94
CA SER A 400 23.70 -13.95 -7.17
C SER A 400 22.22 -13.50 -7.17
N THR A 401 21.85 -12.29 -6.76
CA THR A 401 20.48 -11.77 -7.04
C THR A 401 20.43 -10.30 -7.44
N LYS A 402 21.49 -9.77 -8.07
CA LYS A 402 21.38 -8.52 -8.84
C LYS A 402 20.91 -8.90 -10.24
N LEU A 403 19.63 -8.64 -10.56
CA LEU A 403 19.06 -8.84 -11.90
C LEU A 403 19.40 -7.66 -12.84
N GLU A 404 20.49 -6.96 -12.55
CA GLU A 404 21.04 -5.91 -13.40
C GLU A 404 22.37 -6.43 -13.93
N VAL A 405 22.42 -6.68 -15.23
CA VAL A 405 23.67 -6.87 -15.94
C VAL A 405 24.34 -5.50 -15.95
N GLU A 406 25.39 -5.30 -15.16
CA GLU A 406 26.25 -4.12 -15.30
C GLU A 406 26.83 -4.14 -16.71
N THR A 407 26.29 -3.29 -17.58
CA THR A 407 26.81 -3.13 -18.93
C THR A 407 28.18 -2.47 -18.81
N VAL A 408 29.21 -3.15 -19.30
CA VAL A 408 30.55 -2.55 -19.41
C VAL A 408 30.44 -1.28 -20.24
N ASP A 409 31.05 -0.19 -19.76
CA ASP A 409 31.13 1.06 -20.51
C ASP A 409 31.66 0.80 -21.93
N THR A 410 30.96 1.34 -22.92
CA THR A 410 31.20 1.06 -24.34
C THR A 410 32.64 1.37 -24.76
N GLN A 411 33.24 2.43 -24.23
CA GLN A 411 34.60 2.82 -24.57
C GLN A 411 35.63 1.87 -23.94
N SER A 412 35.36 1.42 -22.72
CA SER A 412 36.19 0.45 -22.02
C SER A 412 36.21 -0.91 -22.75
N PHE A 413 35.04 -1.38 -23.21
CA PHE A 413 34.93 -2.60 -24.02
C PHE A 413 35.67 -2.47 -25.37
N LEU A 414 35.47 -1.36 -26.09
CA LEU A 414 36.13 -1.13 -27.37
C LEU A 414 37.65 -1.02 -27.24
N ALA A 415 38.15 -0.40 -26.16
CA ALA A 415 39.57 -0.31 -25.88
C ALA A 415 40.21 -1.69 -25.64
N GLU A 416 39.49 -2.60 -24.97
CA GLU A 416 39.93 -3.98 -24.76
C GLU A 416 39.94 -4.77 -26.08
N GLN A 417 38.90 -4.65 -26.89
CA GLN A 417 38.83 -5.31 -28.19
C GLN A 417 39.89 -4.79 -29.17
N LEU A 418 40.25 -3.50 -29.10
CA LEU A 418 41.33 -2.93 -29.92
C LEU A 418 42.68 -3.58 -29.60
N LYS A 419 43.00 -3.78 -28.31
CA LYS A 419 44.22 -4.49 -27.89
C LYS A 419 44.25 -5.92 -28.42
N TYR A 420 43.11 -6.60 -28.38
CA TYR A 420 43.00 -7.95 -28.92
C TYR A 420 43.23 -8.00 -30.44
N LEU A 421 42.71 -7.01 -31.17
CA LEU A 421 42.88 -6.88 -32.62
C LEU A 421 44.35 -6.58 -32.97
N GLU A 422 45.03 -5.72 -32.21
CA GLU A 422 46.47 -5.47 -32.39
C GLU A 422 47.31 -6.73 -32.18
N LEU A 423 46.97 -7.54 -31.17
CA LEU A 423 47.60 -8.84 -30.93
C LEU A 423 47.43 -9.79 -32.13
N LEU A 424 46.20 -9.88 -32.67
CA LEU A 424 45.94 -10.70 -33.85
C LEU A 424 46.65 -10.18 -35.10
N LYS A 425 46.73 -8.85 -35.26
CA LYS A 425 47.47 -8.21 -36.36
C LYS A 425 48.95 -8.55 -36.28
N GLN A 426 49.58 -8.42 -35.11
CA GLN A 426 50.98 -8.78 -34.91
C GLN A 426 51.22 -10.27 -35.18
N LYS A 427 50.33 -11.14 -34.70
CA LYS A 427 50.41 -12.59 -34.97
C LYS A 427 50.36 -12.88 -36.47
N ASN A 428 49.47 -12.22 -37.20
CA ASN A 428 49.30 -12.41 -38.64
C ASN A 428 50.50 -11.83 -39.44
N GLU A 429 51.07 -10.71 -39.00
CA GLU A 429 52.31 -10.15 -39.57
C GLU A 429 53.52 -11.07 -39.33
N GLN A 430 53.65 -11.64 -38.13
CA GLN A 430 54.67 -12.64 -37.83
C GLN A 430 54.50 -13.90 -38.68
N GLU A 431 53.27 -14.36 -38.87
CA GLU A 431 52.97 -15.53 -39.70
C GLU A 431 53.29 -15.27 -41.18
N LYS A 432 52.98 -14.07 -41.68
CA LYS A 432 53.37 -13.63 -43.03
C LYS A 432 54.88 -13.50 -43.19
N ALA A 433 55.58 -12.95 -42.19
CA ALA A 433 57.03 -12.86 -42.18
C ALA A 433 57.69 -14.26 -42.22
N ALA A 434 57.18 -15.20 -41.41
CA ALA A 434 57.61 -16.60 -41.41
C ALA A 434 57.38 -17.29 -42.76
N LYS A 435 56.23 -17.07 -43.40
CA LYS A 435 55.91 -17.59 -44.74
C LYS A 435 56.83 -17.01 -45.82
N SER A 436 57.18 -15.72 -45.75
CA SER A 436 58.12 -15.08 -46.70
C SER A 436 59.59 -15.48 -46.52
N ALA A 437 59.99 -15.90 -45.31
CA ALA A 437 61.32 -16.45 -45.03
C ALA A 437 61.47 -17.90 -45.53
N GLY A 438 60.38 -18.66 -45.62
CA GLY A 438 60.35 -20.02 -46.18
C GLY A 438 60.53 -20.08 -47.70
N THR A 439 60.20 -19.02 -48.44
CA THR A 439 60.29 -18.98 -49.92
C THR A 439 61.67 -18.61 -50.47
N ARG A 440 62.65 -18.26 -49.61
CA ARG A 440 64.05 -17.94 -50.01
C ARG A 440 65.05 -19.08 -49.76
N LYS A 441 64.58 -20.27 -49.40
CA LYS A 441 65.40 -21.47 -49.12
C LYS A 441 65.08 -22.67 -50.03
N ALA A 442 64.67 -22.40 -51.27
CA ALA A 442 64.49 -23.42 -52.31
C ALA A 442 65.12 -22.96 -53.63
N ASP A 443 66.45 -22.86 -53.63
CA ASP A 443 67.27 -22.91 -54.85
C ASP A 443 68.41 -23.90 -54.57
N GLY A 444 68.37 -25.05 -55.23
CA GLY A 444 69.23 -26.20 -54.94
C GLY A 444 68.90 -27.46 -55.76
N GLU A 445 68.94 -27.32 -57.08
CA GLU A 445 69.56 -28.25 -58.04
C GLU A 445 69.14 -29.75 -58.13
N SER A 446 68.44 -30.07 -59.23
CA SER A 446 68.70 -31.13 -60.24
C SER A 446 67.35 -31.73 -60.72
N GLY A 447 66.92 -31.45 -61.95
CA GLY A 447 67.25 -32.21 -63.16
C GLY A 447 66.31 -33.44 -63.28
N LEU A 448 65.54 -33.69 -64.34
CA LEU A 448 65.69 -33.33 -65.75
C LEU A 448 64.56 -33.98 -66.59
N TYR A 449 64.22 -33.38 -67.75
CA TYR A 449 63.35 -33.83 -68.87
C TYR A 449 61.83 -33.98 -68.58
N THR A 450 60.86 -33.42 -69.32
CA THR A 450 60.73 -33.33 -70.78
C THR A 450 59.91 -32.10 -71.22
N THR A 451 60.14 -31.71 -72.47
CA THR A 451 59.58 -30.58 -73.21
C THR A 451 58.16 -30.83 -73.73
N GLY A 452 57.29 -29.80 -73.76
CA GLY A 452 56.12 -29.85 -74.65
C GLY A 452 54.95 -28.90 -74.43
N ARG A 453 55.18 -27.59 -74.63
CA ARG A 453 54.28 -26.65 -75.34
C ARG A 453 52.82 -26.45 -74.84
N ALA A 454 52.64 -25.29 -74.19
CA ALA A 454 51.48 -24.37 -74.19
C ALA A 454 50.11 -24.88 -74.67
N ASP A 455 49.10 -24.81 -73.78
CA ASP A 455 47.86 -24.06 -74.05
C ASP A 455 47.13 -23.71 -72.73
N ALA A 456 46.30 -22.68 -72.80
CA ALA A 456 45.65 -21.95 -71.73
C ALA A 456 44.53 -22.71 -70.98
N GLY A 457 44.26 -22.27 -69.74
CA GLY A 457 42.90 -22.33 -69.17
C GLY A 457 42.76 -22.92 -67.77
N SER A 458 42.33 -22.07 -66.83
CA SER A 458 41.43 -22.37 -65.71
C SER A 458 41.94 -23.09 -64.44
N GLY A 459 41.93 -22.34 -63.33
CA GLY A 459 41.42 -22.76 -62.00
C GLY A 459 42.34 -23.59 -61.08
N ASN A 460 42.64 -23.07 -59.88
CA ASN A 460 42.28 -23.72 -58.61
C ASN A 460 42.60 -22.83 -57.39
N ALA A 461 41.59 -22.28 -56.71
CA ALA A 461 41.69 -21.68 -55.38
C ALA A 461 40.68 -22.38 -54.46
N GLY A 462 40.91 -23.66 -54.19
CA GLY A 462 40.17 -24.45 -53.22
C GLY A 462 41.16 -25.17 -52.32
N GLY A 463 41.29 -24.73 -51.07
CA GLY A 463 42.27 -25.36 -50.16
C GLY A 463 42.44 -24.72 -48.79
N LEU A 464 41.42 -24.02 -48.25
CA LEU A 464 41.42 -23.53 -46.87
C LEU A 464 40.16 -23.91 -46.07
N ASP A 465 39.11 -24.44 -46.71
CA ASP A 465 37.84 -24.80 -46.06
C ASP A 465 37.76 -26.24 -45.51
N GLN A 466 38.87 -26.99 -45.46
CA GLN A 466 38.86 -28.42 -45.08
C GLN A 466 39.42 -28.76 -43.69
N HIS A 467 39.70 -27.78 -42.82
CA HIS A 467 40.31 -28.04 -41.50
C HIS A 467 39.55 -27.47 -40.29
N ILE A 468 38.29 -27.09 -40.44
CA ILE A 468 37.42 -26.71 -39.32
C ILE A 468 36.36 -27.80 -39.17
N GLY A 469 36.36 -28.51 -38.03
CA GLY A 469 35.32 -29.49 -37.70
C GLY A 469 33.99 -28.80 -37.39
N PRO A 470 32.85 -29.53 -37.44
CA PRO A 470 31.52 -28.95 -37.25
C PRO A 470 31.38 -28.29 -35.87
N VAL A 471 30.90 -27.05 -35.85
CA VAL A 471 30.68 -26.28 -34.63
C VAL A 471 29.27 -26.57 -34.10
N GLN A 472 29.20 -27.23 -32.95
CA GLN A 472 27.96 -27.61 -32.28
C GLN A 472 27.71 -26.74 -31.04
N PHE A 473 26.48 -26.21 -30.93
CA PHE A 473 26.04 -25.45 -29.76
C PHE A 473 24.93 -26.22 -29.03
N ASN A 474 24.96 -26.22 -27.69
CA ASN A 474 23.92 -26.80 -26.86
C ASN A 474 22.95 -25.70 -26.40
N MET A 475 21.72 -25.72 -26.89
CA MET A 475 20.64 -24.84 -26.42
C MET A 475 19.58 -25.70 -25.76
N GLY A 476 19.48 -25.63 -24.42
CA GLY A 476 18.39 -26.27 -23.67
C GLY A 476 18.38 -27.80 -23.72
N GLY A 477 19.53 -28.46 -23.90
CA GLY A 477 19.65 -29.92 -23.94
C GLY A 477 19.59 -30.54 -25.33
N ILE A 478 19.47 -29.73 -26.39
CA ILE A 478 19.49 -30.17 -27.79
C ILE A 478 20.78 -29.66 -28.44
N GLN A 479 21.51 -30.55 -29.11
CA GLN A 479 22.70 -30.22 -29.89
C GLN A 479 22.27 -29.71 -31.27
N VAL A 480 22.68 -28.49 -31.61
CA VAL A 480 22.33 -27.84 -32.88
C VAL A 480 23.62 -27.56 -33.66
N ASP A 481 23.68 -28.06 -34.90
CA ASP A 481 24.78 -27.77 -35.84
C ASP A 481 24.62 -26.38 -36.45
N ALA A 482 25.67 -25.56 -36.36
CA ALA A 482 25.64 -24.18 -36.84
C ALA A 482 25.44 -24.08 -38.37
N ASP A 483 26.00 -25.03 -39.12
CA ASP A 483 25.93 -25.04 -40.58
C ASP A 483 24.51 -25.32 -41.10
N ASP A 484 23.72 -26.17 -40.43
CA ASP A 484 22.31 -26.43 -40.78
C ASP A 484 21.44 -25.18 -40.57
N MET A 485 21.72 -24.40 -39.51
CA MET A 485 20.98 -23.18 -39.23
C MET A 485 21.26 -22.07 -40.26
N VAL A 486 22.51 -21.95 -40.70
CA VAL A 486 22.93 -21.00 -41.74
C VAL A 486 22.35 -21.38 -43.11
N GLN A 487 22.29 -22.68 -43.42
CA GLN A 487 21.65 -23.19 -44.64
C GLN A 487 20.16 -22.82 -44.68
N ARG A 488 19.43 -23.05 -43.57
CA ARG A 488 18.01 -22.67 -43.45
C ARG A 488 17.76 -21.16 -43.55
N LEU A 489 18.68 -20.35 -43.04
CA LEU A 489 18.60 -18.89 -43.17
C LEU A 489 18.82 -18.41 -44.61
N LYS A 490 19.75 -19.05 -45.35
CA LYS A 490 19.94 -18.81 -46.78
C LYS A 490 18.72 -19.21 -47.59
N ASP A 491 18.12 -20.37 -47.32
CA ASP A 491 16.92 -20.85 -48.01
C ASP A 491 15.70 -19.95 -47.74
N ARG A 492 15.66 -19.29 -46.58
CA ARG A 492 14.62 -18.30 -46.25
C ARG A 492 14.85 -16.96 -46.95
N GLN A 493 16.09 -16.59 -47.28
CA GLN A 493 16.41 -15.32 -47.95
C GLN A 493 16.34 -15.40 -49.49
N THR A 494 16.41 -16.59 -50.09
CA THR A 494 16.31 -16.76 -51.55
C THR A 494 14.88 -16.63 -52.09
N TYR A 495 13.85 -16.68 -51.23
CA TYR A 495 12.43 -16.53 -51.61
C TYR A 495 11.81 -15.20 -51.12
N GLY A 496 12.57 -14.10 -51.19
CA GLY A 496 12.13 -12.77 -50.76
C GLY A 496 11.74 -11.82 -51.90
N SER A 497 10.58 -12.01 -52.55
CA SER A 497 9.84 -10.92 -53.20
C SER A 497 8.32 -11.20 -53.18
N SER A 498 7.58 -10.25 -52.61
CA SER A 498 6.21 -10.31 -52.07
C SER A 498 5.09 -10.30 -53.13
N PRO A 499 3.80 -10.50 -52.75
CA PRO A 499 2.98 -9.33 -52.40
C PRO A 499 2.10 -9.49 -51.14
N GLU A 500 1.70 -8.31 -50.63
CA GLU A 500 0.89 -7.97 -49.44
C GLU A 500 -0.53 -8.61 -49.35
N PRO A 501 -1.16 -8.58 -48.15
CA PRO A 501 -2.27 -9.45 -47.83
C PRO A 501 -3.63 -8.90 -48.29
N MET A 502 -4.47 -9.78 -48.82
CA MET A 502 -5.92 -9.58 -48.89
C MET A 502 -6.63 -10.83 -48.38
N SER A 503 -7.57 -10.64 -47.45
CA SER A 503 -8.58 -11.63 -47.03
C SER A 503 -9.51 -11.96 -48.21
N PRO A 504 -10.00 -13.20 -48.42
CA PRO A 504 -11.17 -13.69 -47.66
C PRO A 504 -11.28 -15.23 -47.44
N GLU A 505 -11.95 -15.61 -46.35
CA GLU A 505 -13.15 -16.48 -46.19
C GLU A 505 -13.51 -17.66 -47.16
N PRO A 506 -14.42 -18.59 -46.76
CA PRO A 506 -14.10 -19.98 -46.45
C PRO A 506 -14.65 -21.02 -47.45
N ASP A 507 -14.37 -22.28 -47.11
CA ASP A 507 -15.06 -23.54 -47.46
C ASP A 507 -14.49 -24.49 -48.53
N GLN A 508 -14.54 -25.76 -48.09
CA GLN A 508 -14.68 -27.02 -48.81
C GLN A 508 -13.42 -27.82 -49.22
N ASP A 509 -13.18 -28.82 -48.36
CA ASP A 509 -13.12 -30.25 -48.73
C ASP A 509 -11.78 -31.00 -48.65
N VAL A 510 -11.64 -31.64 -47.47
CA VAL A 510 -11.30 -33.04 -47.20
C VAL A 510 -9.93 -33.60 -47.60
N VAL A 511 -9.07 -33.84 -46.60
CA VAL A 511 -8.41 -35.16 -46.43
C VAL A 511 -8.14 -35.45 -44.94
N ASP A 512 -8.60 -36.63 -44.51
CA ASP A 512 -8.58 -37.23 -43.16
C ASP A 512 -7.22 -37.37 -42.48
N LEU A 513 -7.18 -37.14 -41.15
CA LEU A 513 -6.39 -37.90 -40.17
C LEU A 513 -7.08 -37.92 -38.78
N ASP A 514 -7.24 -39.13 -38.23
CA ASP A 514 -8.01 -39.56 -37.04
C ASP A 514 -7.75 -38.83 -35.69
N PRO A 515 -8.77 -38.67 -34.83
CA PRO A 515 -8.64 -38.30 -33.42
C PRO A 515 -9.02 -39.47 -32.48
N LYS A 516 -8.04 -40.07 -31.80
CA LYS A 516 -8.30 -40.86 -30.57
C LYS A 516 -7.24 -40.53 -29.52
N MET A 517 -7.60 -39.61 -28.64
CA MET A 517 -6.87 -39.32 -27.41
C MET A 517 -7.65 -39.96 -26.26
N ASP A 518 -7.01 -40.93 -25.61
CA ASP A 518 -7.63 -41.90 -24.68
C ASP A 518 -8.05 -41.22 -23.36
N THR A 519 -9.35 -40.98 -23.21
CA THR A 519 -9.97 -40.28 -22.08
C THR A 519 -10.06 -41.13 -20.81
N ASP A 520 -9.97 -42.46 -20.94
CA ASP A 520 -10.04 -43.41 -19.81
C ASP A 520 -8.78 -43.37 -18.93
N ASN A 521 -7.60 -43.12 -19.51
CA ASN A 521 -6.35 -43.06 -18.75
C ASN A 521 -6.27 -41.83 -17.85
N MET A 522 -6.89 -40.71 -18.24
CA MET A 522 -6.99 -39.53 -17.39
C MET A 522 -7.97 -39.74 -16.23
N GLN A 523 -9.10 -40.43 -16.45
CA GLN A 523 -10.07 -40.69 -15.38
C GLN A 523 -9.52 -41.59 -14.28
N GLN A 524 -8.72 -42.61 -14.61
CA GLN A 524 -8.07 -43.48 -13.63
C GLN A 524 -7.03 -42.73 -12.78
N PHE A 525 -6.32 -41.77 -13.38
CA PHE A 525 -5.37 -40.94 -12.67
C PHE A 525 -6.06 -40.08 -11.59
N PHE A 526 -7.17 -39.41 -11.94
CA PHE A 526 -7.93 -38.57 -11.00
C PHE A 526 -8.65 -39.38 -9.90
N GLN A 527 -9.12 -40.60 -10.20
CA GLN A 527 -9.70 -41.48 -9.18
C GLN A 527 -8.66 -41.96 -8.15
N SER A 528 -7.41 -42.20 -8.56
CA SER A 528 -6.34 -42.62 -7.62
C SER A 528 -5.95 -41.51 -6.64
N LEU A 529 -6.11 -40.25 -7.05
CA LEU A 529 -5.78 -39.07 -6.25
C LEU A 529 -6.80 -38.82 -5.14
N MET A 530 -8.09 -39.11 -5.39
CA MET A 530 -9.15 -38.98 -4.39
C MET A 530 -9.11 -40.07 -3.29
N GLN A 531 -8.53 -41.24 -3.56
CA GLN A 531 -8.45 -42.32 -2.57
C GLN A 531 -7.27 -42.17 -1.58
N ARG A 532 -6.34 -41.24 -1.82
CA ARG A 532 -5.13 -41.08 -1.00
C ARG A 532 -5.23 -40.00 0.08
N GLY A 533 -6.35 -39.28 0.16
CA GLY A 533 -6.62 -38.20 1.13
C GLY A 533 -7.45 -38.61 2.35
N GLY A 534 -7.36 -39.87 2.79
CA GLY A 534 -8.09 -40.37 3.94
C GLY A 534 -7.23 -41.27 4.82
N ARG A 535 -6.35 -40.66 5.62
CA ARG A 535 -5.89 -41.19 6.91
C ARG A 535 -5.28 -40.09 7.76
#